data_AF-A0A9W8K8B7-F1
#
_entry.id   AF-A0A9W8K8B7-F1
#
_cell.length_a   1.000
_cell.length_b   1.000
_cell.length_c   1.000
_cell.angle_alpha   90.00
_cell.angle_beta   90.00
_cell.angle_gamma   90.00
#
_symmetry.space_group_name_H-M   'P 1'
#
loop_
_entity.id
_entity.type
_entity.pdbx_description
1 polymer ?
#
loop_
_entity_poly.entity_id
_entity_poly.type
_entity_poly.pdbx_seq_one_letter_code
_entity_poly.pdbx_strand_id
1 'polypeptide(L)'
;MATSKSIYDAHRRDWVNLWVGAVGAEPLSREKIASRITDLLAGRTVNGVPGIRYTDNPKEMLSQFVWMMNWESKPAAFDDVWRGIFDVARARGWTEDIREQTYYWTELYLLDPAFDAQPEDEEKLEGENYDNSWISCSLGGARLFSLGYGYSYYTWSALFEGLGISKESDAISDSMRIGSCAQLLGAGRRIKLCQVGGGEDHSTPDFAGRWLAAAPMNEREDRRKTGEETWLNVMRALADQQDMAGARAAHLLEITQKHLTSDEPDLTSGEVAKIIWPESAE
;
A
#
# COMPACT_ATOMS: atom_id res chain seq x y z
N MET A 1 -8.25 -28.33 3.61
CA MET A 1 -9.45 -27.49 3.83
C MET A 1 -9.26 -26.23 3.02
N ALA A 2 -10.15 -25.94 2.06
CA ALA A 2 -10.07 -24.68 1.34
C ALA A 2 -10.27 -23.54 2.34
N THR A 3 -9.30 -22.63 2.44
CA THR A 3 -9.44 -21.40 3.23
C THR A 3 -10.68 -20.65 2.74
N SER A 4 -11.39 -19.96 3.63
CA SER A 4 -12.62 -19.21 3.32
C SER A 4 -12.46 -18.20 2.16
N LYS A 5 -11.21 -17.88 1.81
CA LYS A 5 -10.71 -17.12 0.65
C LYS A 5 -11.01 -17.74 -0.73
N SER A 6 -11.39 -19.02 -0.81
CA SER A 6 -11.41 -19.75 -2.09
C SER A 6 -12.74 -19.73 -2.87
N ILE A 7 -13.89 -19.68 -2.19
CA ILE A 7 -15.20 -19.93 -2.84
C ILE A 7 -16.08 -18.67 -2.88
N TYR A 8 -15.95 -17.76 -1.91
CA TYR A 8 -16.67 -16.48 -1.90
C TYR A 8 -16.06 -15.41 -2.83
N ASP A 9 -14.84 -15.64 -3.31
CA ASP A 9 -14.00 -14.65 -4.00
C ASP A 9 -14.01 -14.76 -5.53
N ALA A 10 -14.14 -15.97 -6.09
CA ALA A 10 -13.90 -16.19 -7.53
C ALA A 10 -14.89 -15.42 -8.44
N HIS A 11 -16.20 -15.44 -8.13
CA HIS A 11 -17.21 -14.84 -9.01
C HIS A 11 -17.39 -13.32 -8.84
N ARG A 12 -16.96 -12.72 -7.73
CA ARG A 12 -16.98 -11.25 -7.55
C ARG A 12 -15.72 -10.57 -8.11
N ARG A 13 -14.61 -11.32 -8.28
CA ARG A 13 -13.34 -10.79 -8.80
C ARG A 13 -13.30 -10.66 -10.32
N ASP A 14 -14.11 -11.41 -11.08
CA ASP A 14 -13.98 -11.44 -12.55
C ASP A 14 -14.16 -10.06 -13.20
N TRP A 15 -15.21 -9.32 -12.86
CA TRP A 15 -15.44 -8.01 -13.45
C TRP A 15 -14.42 -6.96 -12.97
N VAL A 16 -13.96 -7.07 -11.72
CA VAL A 16 -12.91 -6.20 -11.15
C VAL A 16 -11.60 -6.41 -11.91
N ASN A 17 -11.21 -7.65 -12.17
CA ASN A 17 -10.01 -7.97 -12.94
C ASN A 17 -10.09 -7.45 -14.37
N LEU A 18 -11.26 -7.56 -15.02
CA LEU A 18 -11.50 -6.97 -16.33
C LEU A 18 -11.34 -5.44 -16.28
N TRP A 19 -11.87 -4.79 -15.25
CA TRP A 19 -11.73 -3.35 -15.06
C TRP A 19 -10.29 -2.94 -14.77
N VAL A 20 -9.54 -3.69 -13.94
CA VAL A 20 -8.11 -3.46 -13.70
C VAL A 20 -7.35 -3.53 -15.03
N GLY A 21 -7.61 -4.55 -15.85
CA GLY A 21 -7.00 -4.67 -17.18
C GLY A 21 -7.34 -3.51 -18.11
N ALA A 22 -8.61 -3.10 -18.15
CA ALA A 22 -9.07 -2.01 -19.01
C ALA A 22 -8.53 -0.64 -18.56
N VAL A 23 -8.59 -0.34 -17.27
CA VAL A 23 -8.08 0.89 -16.66
C VAL A 23 -6.55 0.94 -16.76
N GLY A 24 -5.92 -0.21 -16.58
CA GLY A 24 -4.47 -0.40 -16.53
C GLY A 24 -3.76 -0.50 -17.89
N ALA A 25 -4.49 -0.41 -18.99
CA ALA A 25 -3.90 -0.53 -20.34
C ALA A 25 -2.98 0.66 -20.67
N GLU A 26 -1.95 0.45 -21.50
CA GLU A 26 -1.11 1.56 -21.95
C GLU A 26 -1.87 2.52 -22.89
N PRO A 27 -1.51 3.82 -22.93
CA PRO A 27 -0.58 4.49 -22.04
C PRO A 27 -1.17 4.71 -20.63
N LEU A 28 -0.38 4.43 -19.60
CA LEU A 28 -0.71 4.72 -18.20
C LEU A 28 -0.39 6.17 -17.82
N SER A 29 -1.39 6.85 -17.28
CA SER A 29 -1.28 8.18 -16.66
C SER A 29 -2.54 8.43 -15.83
N ARG A 30 -2.42 9.27 -14.80
CA ARG A 30 -3.54 9.76 -13.99
C ARG A 30 -4.77 10.15 -14.83
N GLU A 31 -4.60 10.94 -15.90
CA GLU A 31 -5.71 11.44 -16.72
C GLU A 31 -6.39 10.30 -17.49
N LYS A 32 -5.62 9.35 -18.02
CA LYS A 32 -6.16 8.18 -18.73
C LYS A 32 -6.92 7.27 -17.77
N ILE A 33 -6.39 7.03 -16.58
CA ILE A 33 -7.05 6.23 -15.55
C ILE A 33 -8.38 6.89 -15.15
N ALA A 34 -8.38 8.18 -14.82
CA ALA A 34 -9.58 8.91 -14.44
C ALA A 34 -10.64 8.91 -15.57
N SER A 35 -10.22 9.12 -16.82
CA SER A 35 -11.10 9.06 -17.99
C SER A 35 -11.73 7.68 -18.17
N ARG A 36 -10.93 6.61 -18.09
CA ARG A 36 -11.39 5.23 -18.27
C ARG A 36 -12.37 4.81 -17.17
N ILE A 37 -12.08 5.13 -15.92
CA ILE A 37 -12.99 4.90 -14.81
C ILE A 37 -14.30 5.68 -15.03
N THR A 38 -14.20 6.96 -15.44
CA THR A 38 -15.39 7.78 -15.72
C THR A 38 -16.26 7.20 -16.84
N ASP A 39 -15.65 6.71 -17.92
CA ASP A 39 -16.34 6.09 -19.04
C ASP A 39 -17.02 4.77 -18.61
N LEU A 40 -16.32 3.91 -17.86
CA LEU A 40 -16.88 2.66 -17.33
C LEU A 40 -18.07 2.94 -16.39
N LEU A 41 -17.97 3.93 -15.52
CA LEU A 41 -19.06 4.37 -14.63
C LEU A 41 -20.21 5.06 -15.37
N ALA A 42 -20.00 5.52 -16.61
CA ALA A 42 -21.05 6.03 -17.48
C ALA A 42 -21.68 4.93 -18.35
N GLY A 43 -21.31 3.66 -18.15
CA GLY A 43 -21.80 2.51 -18.91
C GLY A 43 -21.16 2.37 -20.29
N ARG A 44 -20.05 3.07 -20.57
CA ARG A 44 -19.34 2.98 -21.84
C ARG A 44 -18.32 1.84 -21.81
N THR A 45 -18.02 1.29 -22.98
CA THR A 45 -16.99 0.28 -23.15
C THR A 45 -15.60 0.91 -23.18
N VAL A 46 -14.68 0.37 -22.40
CA VAL A 46 -13.26 0.77 -22.38
C VAL A 46 -12.41 -0.44 -22.67
N ASN A 47 -11.58 -0.38 -23.72
CA ASN A 47 -10.67 -1.48 -24.10
C ASN A 47 -11.36 -2.85 -24.21
N GLY A 48 -12.59 -2.87 -24.77
CA GLY A 48 -13.38 -4.09 -24.92
C GLY A 48 -14.12 -4.55 -23.66
N VAL A 49 -13.92 -3.90 -22.52
CA VAL A 49 -14.60 -4.20 -21.25
C VAL A 49 -15.82 -3.30 -21.10
N PRO A 50 -17.03 -3.88 -20.91
CA PRO A 50 -18.24 -3.10 -20.73
C PRO A 50 -18.22 -2.35 -19.39
N GLY A 51 -18.73 -1.12 -19.41
CA GLY A 51 -19.03 -0.35 -18.22
C GLY A 51 -20.23 -0.92 -17.45
N ILE A 52 -20.65 -0.18 -16.42
CA ILE A 52 -21.77 -0.56 -15.56
C ILE A 52 -23.09 -0.63 -16.34
N ARG A 53 -24.05 -1.41 -15.84
CA ARG A 53 -25.41 -1.46 -16.36
C ARG A 53 -26.21 -0.26 -15.85
N TYR A 54 -27.30 0.07 -16.53
CA TYR A 54 -28.20 1.16 -16.12
C TYR A 54 -28.78 0.98 -14.71
N THR A 55 -28.92 -0.27 -14.25
CA THR A 55 -29.43 -0.61 -12.92
C THR A 55 -28.39 -0.48 -11.81
N ASP A 56 -27.11 -0.37 -12.16
CA ASP A 56 -26.02 -0.40 -11.19
C ASP A 56 -25.82 1.01 -10.60
N ASN A 57 -25.48 1.07 -9.31
CA ASN A 57 -25.13 2.33 -8.66
C ASN A 57 -23.65 2.67 -8.95
N PRO A 58 -23.33 3.76 -9.67
CA PRO A 58 -21.95 4.10 -10.02
C PRO A 58 -21.03 4.26 -8.80
N LYS A 59 -21.55 4.81 -7.69
CA LYS A 59 -20.77 4.99 -6.47
C LYS A 59 -20.39 3.63 -5.88
N GLU A 60 -21.36 2.72 -5.74
CA GLU A 60 -21.11 1.37 -5.22
C GLU A 60 -20.18 0.56 -6.12
N MET A 61 -20.29 0.72 -7.44
CA MET A 61 -19.39 0.06 -8.38
C MET A 61 -17.95 0.56 -8.26
N LEU A 62 -17.74 1.88 -8.12
CA LEU A 62 -16.41 2.42 -7.84
C LEU A 62 -15.90 1.94 -6.48
N SER A 63 -16.75 1.91 -5.46
CA SER A 63 -16.38 1.43 -4.13
C SER A 63 -15.91 -0.02 -4.15
N GLN A 64 -16.66 -0.92 -4.77
CA GLN A 64 -16.28 -2.33 -4.90
C GLN A 64 -15.01 -2.50 -5.74
N PHE A 65 -14.85 -1.71 -6.80
CA PHE A 65 -13.63 -1.72 -7.60
C PHE A 65 -12.41 -1.36 -6.76
N VAL A 66 -12.47 -0.27 -5.99
CA VAL A 66 -11.36 0.18 -5.13
C VAL A 66 -11.03 -0.82 -4.04
N TRP A 67 -12.05 -1.39 -3.40
CA TRP A 67 -11.86 -2.40 -2.36
C TRP A 67 -11.15 -3.66 -2.89
N MET A 68 -11.50 -4.12 -4.10
CA MET A 68 -11.12 -5.45 -4.58
C MET A 68 -10.01 -5.45 -5.65
N MET A 69 -9.54 -4.29 -6.12
CA MET A 69 -8.56 -4.24 -7.21
C MET A 69 -7.18 -4.76 -6.78
N ASN A 70 -6.59 -5.63 -7.60
CA ASN A 70 -5.21 -6.07 -7.44
C ASN A 70 -4.31 -5.42 -8.50
N TRP A 71 -3.31 -4.65 -8.07
CA TRP A 71 -2.31 -4.01 -8.94
C TRP A 71 -0.90 -4.60 -8.78
N GLU A 72 -0.77 -5.83 -8.24
CA GLU A 72 0.52 -6.51 -8.02
C GLU A 72 1.39 -6.60 -9.29
N SER A 73 0.78 -6.66 -10.47
CA SER A 73 1.50 -6.77 -11.74
C SER A 73 2.03 -5.43 -12.25
N LYS A 74 1.58 -4.30 -11.67
CA LYS A 74 1.97 -2.95 -12.06
C LYS A 74 2.19 -2.02 -10.86
N PRO A 75 3.07 -2.38 -9.90
CA PRO A 75 3.29 -1.59 -8.69
C PRO A 75 3.81 -0.17 -9.01
N ALA A 76 4.52 0.01 -10.14
CA ALA A 76 4.96 1.32 -10.61
C ALA A 76 3.82 2.32 -10.86
N ALA A 77 2.60 1.83 -11.12
CA ALA A 77 1.44 2.66 -11.49
C ALA A 77 0.62 3.18 -10.29
N PHE A 78 0.94 2.80 -9.05
CA PHE A 78 0.12 3.15 -7.88
C PHE A 78 -0.14 4.66 -7.75
N ASP A 79 0.85 5.52 -8.02
CA ASP A 79 0.65 6.98 -7.94
C ASP A 79 -0.44 7.47 -8.90
N ASP A 80 -0.39 7.03 -10.15
CA ASP A 80 -1.37 7.39 -11.18
C ASP A 80 -2.74 6.76 -10.90
N VAL A 81 -2.77 5.51 -10.45
CA VAL A 81 -3.99 4.78 -10.08
C VAL A 81 -4.72 5.50 -8.95
N TRP A 82 -4.04 5.79 -7.85
CA TRP A 82 -4.64 6.48 -6.71
C TRP A 82 -5.11 7.87 -7.08
N ARG A 83 -4.26 8.67 -7.72
CA ARG A 83 -4.64 10.03 -8.15
C ARG A 83 -5.85 9.99 -9.10
N GLY A 84 -5.89 9.04 -10.04
CA GLY A 84 -6.99 8.90 -11.00
C GLY A 84 -8.31 8.51 -10.33
N ILE A 85 -8.28 7.54 -9.40
CA ILE A 85 -9.45 7.14 -8.61
C ILE A 85 -9.97 8.32 -7.78
N PHE A 86 -9.09 9.02 -7.07
CA PHE A 86 -9.48 10.13 -6.21
C PHE A 86 -9.91 11.38 -6.99
N ASP A 87 -9.45 11.58 -8.22
CA ASP A 87 -9.97 12.61 -9.12
C ASP A 87 -11.43 12.37 -9.49
N VAL A 88 -11.77 11.12 -9.85
CA VAL A 88 -13.16 10.73 -10.13
C VAL A 88 -14.02 10.88 -8.87
N ALA A 89 -13.53 10.39 -7.73
CA ALA A 89 -14.24 10.49 -6.45
C ALA A 89 -14.50 11.95 -6.06
N ARG A 90 -13.50 12.83 -6.19
CA ARG A 90 -13.62 14.27 -5.90
C ARG A 90 -14.62 14.94 -6.82
N ALA A 91 -14.54 14.69 -8.13
CA ALA A 91 -15.47 15.27 -9.11
C ALA A 91 -16.94 14.88 -8.85
N ARG A 92 -17.16 13.75 -8.18
CA ARG A 92 -18.50 13.21 -7.86
C ARG A 92 -18.93 13.42 -6.41
N GLY A 93 -18.07 13.98 -5.55
CA GLY A 93 -18.35 14.14 -4.12
C GLY A 93 -18.35 12.84 -3.32
N TRP A 94 -17.58 11.83 -3.75
CA TRP A 94 -17.51 10.48 -3.13
C TRP A 94 -16.17 10.22 -2.42
N THR A 95 -15.37 11.27 -2.17
CA THR A 95 -14.01 11.13 -1.64
C THR A 95 -13.95 10.38 -0.32
N GLU A 96 -14.86 10.64 0.61
CA GLU A 96 -14.89 9.97 1.92
C GLU A 96 -15.20 8.49 1.79
N ASP A 97 -16.21 8.13 1.00
CA ASP A 97 -16.57 6.73 0.80
C ASP A 97 -15.47 5.93 0.09
N ILE A 98 -14.83 6.53 -0.92
CA ILE A 98 -13.72 5.90 -1.63
C ILE A 98 -12.51 5.75 -0.73
N ARG A 99 -12.25 6.72 0.15
CA ARG A 99 -11.22 6.58 1.17
C ARG A 99 -11.50 5.39 2.08
N GLU A 100 -12.74 5.20 2.51
CA GLU A 100 -13.13 4.03 3.30
C GLU A 100 -12.85 2.70 2.60
N GLN A 101 -13.05 2.65 1.29
CA GLN A 101 -12.72 1.45 0.52
C GLN A 101 -11.21 1.16 0.46
N THR A 102 -10.35 2.17 0.54
CA THR A 102 -8.90 1.93 0.60
C THR A 102 -8.48 1.23 1.90
N TYR A 103 -9.24 1.40 2.99
CA TYR A 103 -8.99 0.65 4.23
C TYR A 103 -9.32 -0.83 4.05
N TYR A 104 -10.51 -1.14 3.51
CA TYR A 104 -10.90 -2.52 3.22
C TYR A 104 -9.97 -3.16 2.18
N TRP A 105 -9.45 -2.39 1.23
CA TRP A 105 -8.41 -2.84 0.31
C TRP A 105 -7.14 -3.25 1.08
N THR A 106 -6.62 -2.38 1.96
CA THR A 106 -5.44 -2.76 2.77
C THR A 106 -5.71 -3.92 3.71
N GLU A 107 -6.92 -4.06 4.26
CA GLU A 107 -7.33 -5.22 5.05
C GLU A 107 -7.25 -6.50 4.22
N LEU A 108 -7.81 -6.49 3.01
CA LEU A 108 -7.85 -7.64 2.12
C LEU A 108 -6.45 -8.19 1.78
N TYR A 109 -5.46 -7.31 1.68
CA TYR A 109 -4.11 -7.66 1.23
C TYR A 109 -3.03 -7.68 2.32
N LEU A 110 -3.24 -7.01 3.46
CA LEU A 110 -2.23 -6.84 4.52
C LEU A 110 -2.72 -7.28 5.91
N LEU A 111 -3.94 -7.81 6.05
CA LEU A 111 -4.42 -8.37 7.33
C LEU A 111 -3.61 -9.59 7.77
N ASP A 112 -3.38 -10.52 6.83
CA ASP A 112 -2.61 -11.73 7.10
C ASP A 112 -1.11 -11.45 6.83
N PRO A 113 -0.19 -12.13 7.56
CA PRO A 113 1.22 -12.15 7.20
C PRO A 113 1.41 -12.63 5.76
N ALA A 114 2.51 -12.19 5.13
CA ALA A 114 2.90 -12.68 3.81
C ALA A 114 2.93 -14.22 3.79
N PHE A 115 2.51 -14.85 2.68
CA PHE A 115 2.35 -16.32 2.68
C PHE A 115 3.65 -17.06 2.99
N ASP A 116 4.80 -16.47 2.66
CA ASP A 116 6.14 -17.02 2.90
C ASP A 116 6.60 -16.88 4.37
N ALA A 117 5.82 -16.20 5.21
CA ALA A 117 5.99 -16.17 6.67
C ALA A 117 5.19 -17.28 7.36
N GLN A 118 4.24 -17.91 6.66
CA GLN A 118 3.42 -18.97 7.24
C GLN A 118 4.22 -20.28 7.23
N PRO A 119 4.30 -21.00 8.36
CA PRO A 119 4.90 -22.32 8.38
C PRO A 119 3.99 -23.28 7.61
N GLU A 120 4.32 -23.58 6.34
CA GLU A 120 3.65 -24.66 5.62
C GLU A 120 4.33 -26.02 5.92
N ASP A 121 3.49 -26.99 6.29
CA ASP A 121 3.81 -28.42 6.22
C ASP A 121 4.21 -28.76 4.77
N GLU A 122 5.47 -29.17 4.60
CA GLU A 122 5.99 -29.95 3.47
C GLU A 122 5.68 -29.45 2.05
N GLU A 123 6.45 -28.48 1.55
CA GLU A 123 7.18 -28.54 0.27
C GLU A 123 7.86 -27.19 0.02
N LYS A 124 9.13 -27.07 0.44
CA LYS A 124 9.96 -25.92 0.09
C LYS A 124 10.19 -25.92 -1.42
N LEU A 125 9.38 -25.15 -2.15
CA LEU A 125 9.61 -24.86 -3.56
C LEU A 125 10.98 -24.16 -3.68
N GLU A 126 11.87 -24.76 -4.48
CA GLU A 126 13.20 -24.19 -4.76
C GLU A 126 13.04 -22.85 -5.53
N GLY A 127 13.42 -21.74 -4.89
CA GLY A 127 13.44 -20.40 -5.49
C GLY A 127 13.16 -19.28 -4.48
N GLU A 128 13.49 -18.03 -4.82
CA GLU A 128 13.05 -16.84 -4.08
C GLU A 128 11.55 -16.59 -4.35
N ASN A 129 10.67 -17.39 -3.75
CA ASN A 129 9.22 -17.25 -3.93
C ASN A 129 8.66 -16.18 -2.97
N TYR A 130 8.83 -14.90 -3.34
CA TYR A 130 8.30 -13.78 -2.57
C TYR A 130 6.80 -13.56 -2.80
N ASP A 131 6.11 -13.11 -1.75
CA ASP A 131 4.75 -12.60 -1.82
C ASP A 131 4.71 -11.21 -2.46
N ASN A 132 4.81 -11.19 -3.79
CA ASN A 132 4.77 -9.96 -4.58
C ASN A 132 3.46 -9.19 -4.45
N SER A 133 2.35 -9.87 -4.12
CA SER A 133 1.08 -9.22 -3.81
C SER A 133 1.22 -8.39 -2.54
N TRP A 134 1.73 -8.99 -1.46
CA TRP A 134 1.93 -8.32 -0.18
C TRP A 134 2.92 -7.16 -0.28
N ILE A 135 4.05 -7.36 -0.98
CA ILE A 135 5.06 -6.31 -1.23
C ILE A 135 4.45 -5.15 -2.04
N SER A 136 3.72 -5.45 -3.12
CA SER A 136 3.08 -4.42 -3.95
C SER A 136 2.00 -3.66 -3.19
N CYS A 137 1.18 -4.35 -2.40
CA CYS A 137 0.13 -3.71 -1.61
C CYS A 137 0.70 -2.84 -0.49
N SER A 138 1.81 -3.26 0.10
CA SER A 138 2.63 -2.43 1.00
C SER A 138 3.03 -1.10 0.34
N LEU A 139 3.58 -1.15 -0.89
CA LEU A 139 3.87 0.08 -1.65
C LEU A 139 2.59 0.90 -1.90
N GLY A 140 1.51 0.27 -2.34
CA GLY A 140 0.24 0.94 -2.61
C GLY A 140 -0.30 1.69 -1.39
N GLY A 141 -0.24 1.08 -0.20
CA GLY A 141 -0.62 1.69 1.08
C GLY A 141 0.26 2.88 1.44
N ALA A 142 1.58 2.77 1.29
CA ALA A 142 2.49 3.90 1.52
C ALA A 142 2.22 5.07 0.55
N ARG A 143 1.92 4.78 -0.72
CA ARG A 143 1.59 5.85 -1.67
C ARG A 143 0.25 6.50 -1.38
N LEU A 144 -0.77 5.78 -0.90
CA LEU A 144 -1.99 6.40 -0.37
C LEU A 144 -1.66 7.43 0.72
N PHE A 145 -0.72 7.10 1.61
CA PHE A 145 -0.32 8.01 2.68
C PHE A 145 0.47 9.21 2.16
N SER A 146 1.53 8.98 1.40
CA SER A 146 2.39 10.03 0.85
C SER A 146 1.60 11.01 -0.05
N LEU A 147 0.57 10.54 -0.74
CA LEU A 147 -0.33 11.36 -1.55
C LEU A 147 -1.43 12.08 -0.75
N GLY A 148 -1.59 11.79 0.55
CA GLY A 148 -2.56 12.44 1.43
C GLY A 148 -3.98 11.89 1.30
N TYR A 149 -4.12 10.62 0.90
CA TYR A 149 -5.41 9.95 0.78
C TYR A 149 -5.77 9.12 2.01
N GLY A 150 -4.79 8.68 2.80
CA GLY A 150 -5.01 7.97 4.06
C GLY A 150 -3.95 6.91 4.31
N TYR A 151 -3.93 6.35 5.51
CA TYR A 151 -3.02 5.26 5.88
C TYR A 151 -3.69 4.37 6.91
N SER A 152 -3.98 3.13 6.53
CA SER A 152 -4.78 2.25 7.37
C SER A 152 -4.00 1.67 8.53
N TYR A 153 -4.73 1.23 9.56
CA TYR A 153 -4.18 0.41 10.64
C TYR A 153 -3.41 -0.80 10.11
N TYR A 154 -3.95 -1.51 9.10
CA TYR A 154 -3.29 -2.68 8.50
C TYR A 154 -1.95 -2.33 7.85
N THR A 155 -1.82 -1.14 7.26
CA THR A 155 -0.54 -0.72 6.69
C THR A 155 0.50 -0.41 7.78
N TRP A 156 0.08 0.22 8.89
CA TRP A 156 0.92 0.39 10.08
C TRP A 156 1.38 -0.94 10.68
N SER A 157 0.45 -1.89 10.85
CA SER A 157 0.77 -3.22 11.39
C SER A 157 1.76 -3.94 10.49
N ALA A 158 1.50 -3.99 9.18
CA ALA A 158 2.40 -4.58 8.20
C ALA A 158 3.82 -4.00 8.26
N LEU A 159 3.96 -2.67 8.40
CA LEU A 159 5.26 -2.01 8.56
C LEU A 159 6.01 -2.54 9.79
N PHE A 160 5.36 -2.51 10.95
CA PHE A 160 6.00 -2.86 12.22
C PHE A 160 6.26 -4.36 12.36
N GLU A 161 5.39 -5.21 11.81
CA GLU A 161 5.61 -6.64 11.74
C GLU A 161 6.79 -6.99 10.83
N GLY A 162 6.87 -6.40 9.62
CA GLY A 162 8.00 -6.64 8.71
C GLY A 162 9.34 -6.11 9.21
N LEU A 163 9.34 -5.16 10.15
CA LEU A 163 10.52 -4.70 10.86
C LEU A 163 10.83 -5.50 12.15
N GLY A 164 9.94 -6.39 12.58
CA GLY A 164 10.07 -7.11 13.85
C GLY A 164 9.96 -6.22 15.09
N ILE A 165 9.25 -5.09 14.97
CA ILE A 165 8.95 -4.18 16.07
C ILE A 165 7.71 -4.67 16.84
N SER A 166 6.78 -5.32 16.15
CA SER A 166 5.60 -5.93 16.77
C SER A 166 6.01 -7.16 17.59
N LYS A 167 5.47 -7.28 18.81
CA LYS A 167 5.68 -8.44 19.69
C LYS A 167 4.78 -9.63 19.36
N GLU A 168 3.90 -9.48 18.37
CA GLU A 168 2.82 -10.43 18.09
C GLU A 168 3.14 -11.44 16.97
N SER A 169 4.25 -11.27 16.23
CA SER A 169 4.65 -12.20 15.16
C SER A 169 5.95 -12.93 15.49
N ASP A 170 5.88 -14.26 15.55
CA ASP A 170 7.01 -15.15 15.81
C ASP A 170 7.80 -15.51 14.53
N ALA A 171 7.30 -15.16 13.33
CA ALA A 171 7.96 -15.45 12.05
C ALA A 171 7.91 -14.25 11.10
N ILE A 172 9.09 -13.70 10.77
CA ILE A 172 9.26 -12.58 9.83
C ILE A 172 9.92 -13.12 8.56
N SER A 173 9.20 -13.05 7.44
CA SER A 173 9.74 -13.42 6.12
C SER A 173 10.42 -12.26 5.41
N ASP A 174 11.18 -12.58 4.37
CA ASP A 174 11.79 -11.58 3.51
C ASP A 174 10.75 -10.77 2.74
N SER A 175 9.58 -11.33 2.38
CA SER A 175 8.52 -10.52 1.76
C SER A 175 8.01 -9.43 2.70
N MET A 176 7.88 -9.74 4.00
CA MET A 176 7.50 -8.74 5.00
C MET A 176 8.55 -7.64 5.13
N ARG A 177 9.84 -8.01 5.19
CA ARG A 177 10.96 -7.04 5.21
C ARG A 177 10.99 -6.16 3.97
N ILE A 178 10.81 -6.75 2.79
CA ILE A 178 10.83 -6.04 1.51
C ILE A 178 9.62 -5.11 1.39
N GLY A 179 8.42 -5.53 1.80
CA GLY A 179 7.27 -4.63 1.80
C GLY A 179 7.41 -3.49 2.81
N SER A 180 8.01 -3.70 3.98
CA SER A 180 8.40 -2.61 4.89
C SER A 180 9.40 -1.64 4.24
N CYS A 181 10.37 -2.14 3.47
CA CYS A 181 11.27 -1.30 2.67
C CYS A 181 10.49 -0.49 1.64
N ALA A 182 9.56 -1.11 0.91
CA ALA A 182 8.73 -0.43 -0.07
C ALA A 182 7.88 0.69 0.56
N GLN A 183 7.36 0.46 1.78
CA GLN A 183 6.63 1.47 2.52
C GLN A 183 7.52 2.64 2.94
N LEU A 184 8.69 2.36 3.50
CA LEU A 184 9.61 3.38 3.98
C LEU A 184 10.28 4.17 2.84
N LEU A 185 10.56 3.56 1.71
CA LEU A 185 11.02 4.28 0.52
C LEU A 185 9.90 5.15 -0.07
N GLY A 186 8.66 4.64 -0.09
CA GLY A 186 7.50 5.33 -0.67
C GLY A 186 6.84 6.37 0.24
N ALA A 187 7.07 6.35 1.56
CA ALA A 187 6.42 7.25 2.51
C ALA A 187 7.24 7.56 3.77
N GLY A 188 8.52 7.19 3.83
CA GLY A 188 9.33 7.26 5.06
C GLY A 188 9.48 8.65 5.63
N ARG A 189 9.62 9.69 4.80
CA ARG A 189 9.67 11.08 5.27
C ARG A 189 8.32 11.48 5.86
N ARG A 190 7.21 11.09 5.22
CA ARG A 190 5.87 11.38 5.74
C ARG A 190 5.56 10.59 7.02
N ILE A 191 5.99 9.34 7.11
CA ILE A 191 5.91 8.51 8.32
C ILE A 191 6.72 9.16 9.45
N LYS A 192 7.96 9.57 9.19
CA LYS A 192 8.78 10.30 10.16
C LYS A 192 8.11 11.59 10.63
N LEU A 193 7.55 12.39 9.72
CA LEU A 193 6.83 13.62 10.08
C LEU A 193 5.57 13.32 10.91
N CYS A 194 4.83 12.27 10.58
CA CYS A 194 3.66 11.84 11.33
C CYS A 194 4.02 11.42 12.76
N GLN A 195 5.10 10.64 12.92
CA GLN A 195 5.57 10.18 14.22
C GLN A 195 6.20 11.33 15.02
N VAL A 196 7.23 11.99 14.48
CA VAL A 196 8.06 12.99 15.19
C VAL A 196 7.41 14.37 15.26
N GLY A 197 6.64 14.77 14.24
CA GLY A 197 6.11 16.13 14.10
C GLY A 197 4.96 16.49 15.05
N GLY A 198 4.43 15.54 15.81
CA GLY A 198 3.24 15.77 16.64
C GLY A 198 1.96 15.96 15.83
N GLY A 199 1.97 15.68 14.52
CA GLY A 199 0.91 15.89 13.53
C GLY A 199 1.30 16.90 12.43
N GLU A 200 0.45 17.07 11.40
CA GLU A 200 0.52 18.20 10.46
C GLU A 200 -0.31 19.39 11.03
N ASP A 201 0.12 20.64 10.81
CA ASP A 201 -0.67 21.86 11.17
C ASP A 201 -1.93 22.04 10.31
N HIS A 202 -2.13 21.15 9.33
CA HIS A 202 -3.25 21.14 8.41
C HIS A 202 -3.93 19.78 8.46
N SER A 203 -5.26 19.79 8.53
CA SER A 203 -6.10 18.59 8.54
C SER A 203 -5.94 17.82 7.23
N THR A 204 -5.00 16.88 7.18
CA THR A 204 -4.99 15.83 6.16
C THR A 204 -5.94 14.73 6.57
N PRO A 205 -6.60 14.08 5.60
CA PRO A 205 -7.59 13.07 5.92
C PRO A 205 -6.93 11.84 6.53
N ASP A 206 -7.28 11.61 7.79
CA ASP A 206 -6.88 10.46 8.57
C ASP A 206 -7.68 9.21 8.14
N PHE A 207 -7.06 8.04 8.22
CA PHE A 207 -7.79 6.79 8.35
C PHE A 207 -7.45 6.19 9.73
N ALA A 208 -8.42 6.29 10.66
CA ALA A 208 -8.37 5.85 12.06
C ALA A 208 -7.93 6.85 13.16
N GLY A 209 -7.88 8.15 12.87
CA GLY A 209 -8.02 9.20 13.90
C GLY A 209 -6.82 9.35 14.85
N ARG A 210 -5.62 8.92 14.48
CA ARG A 210 -4.42 9.09 15.32
C ARG A 210 -3.26 9.53 14.43
N TRP A 211 -2.99 10.84 14.46
CA TRP A 211 -1.72 11.52 14.13
C TRP A 211 -1.56 12.24 12.79
N LEU A 212 -2.63 12.87 12.29
CA LEU A 212 -2.46 13.98 11.33
C LEU A 212 -2.98 15.33 11.84
N ALA A 213 -3.77 15.36 12.91
CA ALA A 213 -4.10 16.59 13.63
C ALA A 213 -3.06 16.84 14.73
N ALA A 214 -2.50 18.05 14.80
CA ALA A 214 -1.64 18.44 15.89
C ALA A 214 -2.33 18.15 17.23
N ALA A 215 -1.66 17.39 18.10
CA ALA A 215 -2.22 17.06 19.39
C ALA A 215 -2.55 18.33 20.20
N PRO A 216 -3.48 18.23 21.17
CA PRO A 216 -3.71 19.31 22.13
C PRO A 216 -2.37 19.83 22.68
N MET A 217 -2.21 21.15 22.80
CA MET A 217 -0.92 21.79 23.11
C MET A 217 -0.23 21.18 24.35
N ASN A 218 -1.02 20.76 25.33
CA ASN A 218 -0.58 20.13 26.58
C ASN A 218 -0.05 18.69 26.42
N GLU A 219 -0.29 18.03 25.29
CA GLU A 219 0.17 16.66 25.01
C GLU A 219 1.27 16.61 23.95
N ARG A 220 1.51 17.69 23.19
CA ARG A 220 2.42 17.71 22.03
C ARG A 220 3.84 17.24 22.35
N GLU A 221 4.37 17.62 23.51
CA GLU A 221 5.74 17.29 23.88
C GLU A 221 5.94 15.80 24.15
N ASP A 222 5.07 15.18 24.95
CA ASP A 222 5.13 13.75 25.27
C ASP A 222 4.89 12.90 24.02
N ARG A 223 4.01 13.39 23.16
CA ARG A 223 3.68 12.82 21.86
C ARG A 223 4.85 12.86 20.88
N ARG A 224 5.55 13.99 20.80
CA ARG A 224 6.79 14.13 20.02
C ARG A 224 7.86 13.16 20.51
N LYS A 225 8.08 13.04 21.82
CA LYS A 225 9.07 12.10 22.39
C LYS A 225 8.75 10.65 22.03
N THR A 226 7.50 10.23 22.21
CA THR A 226 7.05 8.90 21.78
C THR A 226 7.31 8.67 20.28
N GLY A 227 7.03 9.69 19.46
CA GLY A 227 7.31 9.66 18.02
C GLY A 227 8.78 9.52 17.66
N GLU A 228 9.65 10.26 18.35
CA GLU A 228 11.12 10.17 18.22
C GLU A 228 11.62 8.77 18.62
N GLU A 229 11.11 8.21 19.72
CA GLU A 229 11.41 6.85 20.15
C GLU A 229 10.95 5.81 19.13
N THR A 230 9.72 5.92 18.62
CA THR A 230 9.22 5.04 17.55
C THR A 230 10.08 5.13 16.29
N TRP A 231 10.46 6.33 15.87
CA TRP A 231 11.32 6.52 14.70
C TRP A 231 12.72 5.93 14.90
N LEU A 232 13.31 6.11 16.08
CA LEU A 232 14.59 5.47 16.44
C LEU A 232 14.49 3.95 16.42
N ASN A 233 13.36 3.37 16.86
CA ASN A 233 13.11 1.94 16.78
C ASN A 233 13.01 1.45 15.34
N VAL A 234 12.36 2.21 14.45
CA VAL A 234 12.33 1.91 13.00
C VAL A 234 13.75 1.89 12.42
N MET A 235 14.56 2.92 12.68
CA MET A 235 15.93 2.98 12.16
C MET A 235 16.83 1.87 12.70
N ARG A 236 16.63 1.46 13.95
CA ARG A 236 17.35 0.34 14.57
C ARG A 236 16.92 -0.99 13.98
N ALA A 237 15.61 -1.21 13.84
CA ALA A 237 15.06 -2.43 13.26
C ALA A 237 15.53 -2.63 11.80
N LEU A 238 15.65 -1.56 11.02
CA LEU A 238 16.25 -1.63 9.68
C LEU A 238 17.70 -2.14 9.69
N ALA A 239 18.48 -1.84 10.73
CA ALA A 239 19.83 -2.36 10.90
C ALA A 239 19.80 -3.82 11.34
N ASP A 240 19.06 -4.10 12.42
CA ASP A 240 19.02 -5.43 13.06
C ASP A 240 18.46 -6.50 12.11
N GLN A 241 17.50 -6.15 11.25
CA GLN A 241 16.91 -7.09 10.29
C GLN A 241 17.87 -7.48 9.15
N GLN A 242 18.95 -6.71 8.89
CA GLN A 242 19.91 -7.05 7.81
C GLN A 242 20.61 -8.38 8.08
N ASP A 243 20.92 -8.68 9.34
CA ASP A 243 21.61 -9.91 9.75
C ASP A 243 20.71 -11.16 9.70
N MET A 244 19.38 -10.96 9.70
CA MET A 244 18.37 -12.03 9.72
C MET A 244 17.72 -12.27 8.35
N ALA A 245 18.01 -11.42 7.37
CA ALA A 245 17.38 -11.43 6.06
C ALA A 245 18.17 -12.24 5.03
N GLY A 246 17.49 -12.74 4.00
CA GLY A 246 18.15 -13.21 2.78
C GLY A 246 18.86 -12.06 2.06
N ALA A 247 19.81 -12.39 1.17
CA ALA A 247 20.72 -11.41 0.56
C ALA A 247 19.99 -10.23 -0.12
N ARG A 248 18.89 -10.50 -0.83
CA ARG A 248 18.08 -9.46 -1.48
C ARG A 248 17.40 -8.54 -0.48
N ALA A 249 16.74 -9.11 0.54
CA ALA A 249 16.06 -8.32 1.56
C ALA A 249 17.06 -7.50 2.41
N ALA A 250 18.21 -8.07 2.77
CA ALA A 250 19.29 -7.37 3.46
C ALA A 250 19.79 -6.15 2.65
N HIS A 251 20.01 -6.33 1.35
CA HIS A 251 20.42 -5.23 0.46
C HIS A 251 19.37 -4.11 0.38
N LEU A 252 18.08 -4.46 0.31
CA LEU A 252 16.99 -3.48 0.29
C LEU A 252 16.84 -2.74 1.62
N LEU A 253 17.05 -3.42 2.75
CA LEU A 253 17.09 -2.80 4.09
C LEU A 253 18.22 -1.76 4.18
N GLU A 254 19.41 -2.08 3.66
CA GLU A 254 20.56 -1.16 3.61
C GLU A 254 20.26 0.07 2.74
N ILE A 255 19.75 -0.13 1.53
CA ILE A 255 19.34 0.98 0.63
C ILE A 255 18.32 1.88 1.32
N THR A 256 17.31 1.28 1.95
CA THR A 256 16.24 1.99 2.65
C THR A 256 16.81 2.80 3.81
N GLN A 257 17.66 2.19 4.64
CA GLN A 257 18.30 2.88 5.76
C GLN A 257 19.10 4.10 5.27
N LYS A 258 19.92 3.94 4.22
CA LYS A 258 20.70 5.03 3.63
C LYS A 258 19.81 6.17 3.12
N HIS A 259 18.71 5.84 2.45
CA HIS A 259 17.75 6.82 1.96
C HIS A 259 17.15 7.64 3.11
N LEU A 260 16.70 6.97 4.19
CA LEU A 260 16.10 7.61 5.36
C LEU A 260 17.11 8.45 6.17
N THR A 261 18.36 7.99 6.32
CA THR A 261 19.41 8.76 7.01
C THR A 261 19.77 10.03 6.27
N SER A 262 19.63 10.04 4.94
CA SER A 262 19.91 11.20 4.09
C SER A 262 18.76 12.23 4.09
N ASP A 263 17.65 11.94 4.76
CA ASP A 263 16.43 12.77 4.82
C ASP A 263 15.88 13.14 3.42
N GLU A 264 16.05 12.21 2.47
CA GLU A 264 15.61 12.38 1.08
C GLU A 264 14.07 12.44 1.00
N PRO A 265 13.50 13.06 -0.07
CA PRO A 265 12.07 13.02 -0.32
C PRO A 265 11.55 11.59 -0.54
N ASP A 266 10.29 11.34 -0.17
CA ASP A 266 9.58 10.09 -0.49
C ASP A 266 9.66 9.82 -2.01
N LEU A 267 10.03 8.60 -2.37
CA LEU A 267 10.10 8.16 -3.76
C LEU A 267 8.70 7.88 -4.32
N THR A 268 8.52 8.12 -5.63
CA THR A 268 7.31 7.74 -6.36
C THR A 268 7.18 6.21 -6.47
N SER A 269 5.96 5.71 -6.73
CA SER A 269 5.74 4.27 -6.96
C SER A 269 6.65 3.69 -8.05
N GLY A 270 6.91 4.44 -9.12
CA GLY A 270 7.80 4.02 -10.21
C GLY A 270 9.28 3.95 -9.80
N GLU A 271 9.75 4.87 -8.95
CA GLU A 271 11.12 4.84 -8.43
C GLU A 271 11.32 3.71 -7.44
N VAL A 272 10.38 3.48 -6.52
CA VAL A 272 10.44 2.33 -5.60
C VAL A 272 10.39 1.02 -6.37
N ALA A 273 9.53 0.92 -7.40
CA ALA A 273 9.42 -0.30 -8.20
C ALA A 273 10.75 -0.66 -8.88
N LYS A 274 11.53 0.31 -9.37
CA LYS A 274 12.87 0.08 -9.95
C LYS A 274 13.90 -0.43 -8.94
N ILE A 275 13.73 -0.08 -7.66
CA ILE A 275 14.61 -0.55 -6.57
C ILE A 275 14.22 -1.98 -6.17
N ILE A 276 12.92 -2.23 -5.98
CA ILE A 276 12.42 -3.52 -5.47
C ILE A 276 12.42 -4.61 -6.56
N TRP A 277 12.01 -4.27 -7.78
CA TRP A 277 11.98 -5.14 -8.95
C TRP A 277 12.82 -4.54 -10.08
N PRO A 278 14.16 -4.56 -9.96
CA PRO A 278 15.02 -4.04 -11.02
C PRO A 278 14.77 -4.84 -12.30
N GLU A 279 14.70 -4.15 -13.45
CA GLU A 279 14.74 -4.81 -14.74
C GLU A 279 16.05 -5.60 -14.82
N SER A 280 15.96 -6.89 -15.17
CA SER A 280 17.14 -7.72 -15.41
C SER A 280 18.05 -6.97 -16.37
N ALA A 281 19.29 -6.68 -15.93
CA ALA A 281 20.28 -6.10 -16.83
C ALA A 281 20.47 -7.08 -18.02
N GLU A 282 20.01 -6.68 -19.20
CA GLU A 282 20.31 -7.36 -20.46
C GLU A 282 21.83 -7.38 -20.74
#